data_AF-A0A1A7Z590-F1
#
_entry.id   AF-A0A1A7Z590-F1
#
_cell.length_a   1.000
_cell.length_b   1.000
_cell.length_c   1.000
_cell.angle_alpha   90.00
_cell.angle_beta   90.00
_cell.angle_gamma   90.00
#
_symmetry.space_group_name_H-M   'P 1'
#
loop_
_entity.id
_entity.type
_entity.pdbx_description
1 polymer ?
#
loop_
_entity_poly.entity_id
_entity_poly.type
_entity_poly.pdbx_seq_one_letter_code
_entity_poly.pdbx_strand_id
1 'polypeptide(L)'
;MSLEFSRCLCRLLSHHAAPSRFLLGQHKQAVQSPWFSPVVTLKTSAPLRAEPKKKKKVDPRREQMVRERLKKKLKKMEKVPPELIPIEDFITSTKCLDETRTRPAPRLSFEESESRALLLKEWSRYKQKQNMAEVDAVQLALEAQREALEELKLESEELYQAALKPDLLLFPYTHEGPVYTPPIAKYDAPDGKCNDITKVYTQ
;
A
#
# COMPACT_ATOMS: atom_id res chain seq x y z
N MET A 1 -3.24 49.46 -1.46
CA MET A 1 -4.16 48.63 -2.27
C MET A 1 -3.88 47.18 -1.94
N SER A 2 -4.39 46.74 -0.80
CA SER A 2 -4.14 45.44 -0.16
C SER A 2 -5.35 44.52 -0.40
N LEU A 3 -5.08 43.34 -0.94
CA LEU A 3 -6.08 42.29 -1.21
C LEU A 3 -6.06 41.30 -0.03
N GLU A 4 -7.07 41.37 0.82
CA GLU A 4 -7.34 40.42 1.89
C GLU A 4 -8.29 39.32 1.38
N PHE A 5 -7.82 38.07 1.38
CA PHE A 5 -8.65 36.88 1.17
C PHE A 5 -8.87 36.17 2.52
N SER A 6 -10.02 36.39 3.14
CA SER A 6 -10.43 35.74 4.39
C SER A 6 -11.47 34.65 4.14
N ARG A 7 -11.20 33.49 4.76
CA ARG A 7 -11.83 32.19 4.53
C ARG A 7 -13.10 32.02 5.38
N CYS A 8 -14.19 31.57 4.74
CA CYS A 8 -15.41 31.11 5.41
C CYS A 8 -15.22 29.71 6.03
N LEU A 9 -15.54 29.56 7.31
CA LEU A 9 -15.60 28.30 8.05
C LEU A 9 -17.07 27.94 8.33
N CYS A 10 -17.59 26.87 7.71
CA CYS A 10 -18.87 26.28 8.08
C CYS A 10 -18.65 25.13 9.08
N ARG A 11 -19.06 25.35 10.33
CA ARG A 11 -19.23 24.32 11.37
C ARG A 11 -20.63 23.72 11.25
N LEU A 12 -20.75 22.39 11.21
CA LEU A 12 -22.02 21.70 11.47
C LEU A 12 -21.81 20.67 12.58
N LEU A 13 -22.38 20.97 13.75
CA LEU A 13 -22.62 20.04 14.86
C LEU A 13 -24.10 19.61 14.76
N SER A 14 -24.38 18.32 14.75
CA SER A 14 -25.74 17.80 14.96
C SER A 14 -25.76 16.95 16.23
N HIS A 15 -26.43 17.48 17.25
CA HIS A 15 -26.73 16.79 18.50
C HIS A 15 -28.04 16.00 18.41
N HIS A 16 -28.03 14.89 19.15
CA HIS A 16 -29.14 14.01 19.48
C HIS A 16 -30.47 14.71 19.79
N ALA A 17 -31.57 14.13 19.28
CA ALA A 17 -32.92 14.38 19.75
C ALA A 17 -33.54 13.06 20.25
N ALA A 18 -33.89 13.03 21.53
CA ALA A 18 -34.76 12.04 22.15
C ALA A 18 -36.20 12.56 22.17
N PRO A 19 -37.24 11.74 21.95
CA PRO A 19 -38.61 12.16 22.21
C PRO A 19 -39.11 11.68 23.58
N SER A 20 -39.66 12.64 24.32
CA SER A 20 -40.36 12.48 25.60
C SER A 20 -41.79 11.98 25.44
N ARG A 21 -42.26 11.37 26.52
CA ARG A 21 -43.55 10.71 26.75
C ARG A 21 -44.76 11.65 26.61
N PHE A 22 -45.87 11.11 26.11
CA PHE A 22 -47.22 11.53 26.49
C PHE A 22 -48.00 10.31 27.00
N LEU A 23 -48.61 10.47 28.18
CA LEU A 23 -49.50 9.54 28.85
C LEU A 23 -50.94 10.05 28.73
N LEU A 24 -51.86 9.17 28.35
CA LEU A 24 -53.28 9.12 28.70
C LEU A 24 -53.71 7.69 28.29
N GLY A 25 -54.38 6.85 29.04
CA GLY A 25 -55.16 6.98 30.25
C GLY A 25 -56.23 5.88 30.18
N GLN A 26 -56.03 4.82 30.97
CA GLN A 26 -57.01 3.81 31.42
C GLN A 26 -57.74 2.92 30.38
N HIS A 27 -57.44 1.61 30.43
CA HIS A 27 -58.50 0.60 30.50
C HIS A 27 -58.07 -0.56 31.41
N LYS A 28 -59.05 -1.05 32.15
CA LYS A 28 -58.96 -1.90 33.33
C LYS A 28 -58.42 -3.31 33.03
N GLN A 29 -57.86 -3.89 34.09
CA GLN A 29 -57.38 -5.25 34.22
C GLN A 29 -58.34 -6.31 33.64
N ALA A 30 -57.80 -7.18 32.81
CA ALA A 30 -58.09 -8.61 32.86
C ALA A 30 -56.76 -9.33 32.71
N VAL A 31 -56.30 -9.87 33.83
CA VAL A 31 -55.07 -10.66 33.98
C VAL A 31 -55.17 -11.89 33.08
N GLN A 32 -54.31 -12.00 32.07
CA GLN A 32 -54.00 -13.27 31.42
C GLN A 32 -52.50 -13.43 31.36
N SER A 33 -51.99 -14.18 32.33
CA SER A 33 -50.60 -14.56 32.48
C SER A 33 -50.09 -15.39 31.30
N PRO A 34 -48.81 -15.25 30.89
CA PRO A 34 -48.22 -16.01 29.79
C PRO A 34 -47.99 -17.50 30.09
N TRP A 35 -48.44 -17.97 31.26
CA TRP A 35 -48.32 -19.35 31.73
C TRP A 35 -49.64 -20.14 31.73
N PHE A 36 -50.72 -19.57 31.19
CA PHE A 36 -51.95 -20.32 30.94
C PHE A 36 -51.95 -20.86 29.51
N SER A 37 -51.51 -22.11 29.38
CA SER A 37 -51.69 -22.92 28.18
C SER A 37 -53.12 -23.48 28.20
N PRO A 38 -54.01 -23.12 27.25
CA PRO A 38 -55.36 -23.70 27.22
C PRO A 38 -55.28 -25.18 26.83
N VAL A 39 -55.39 -26.04 27.84
CA VAL A 39 -55.46 -27.51 27.71
C VAL A 39 -56.89 -27.91 27.37
N VAL A 40 -57.38 -27.65 26.16
CA VAL A 40 -58.57 -28.36 25.63
C VAL A 40 -58.62 -28.32 24.11
N THR A 41 -57.87 -29.24 23.49
CA THR A 41 -58.32 -30.09 22.37
C THR A 41 -57.15 -31.00 22.01
N LEU A 42 -56.92 -32.02 22.83
CA LEU A 42 -56.15 -33.20 22.44
C LEU A 42 -56.86 -33.83 21.23
N LYS A 43 -56.46 -33.44 20.02
CA LYS A 43 -56.77 -34.21 18.82
C LYS A 43 -55.91 -35.47 18.88
N THR A 44 -56.49 -36.58 19.27
CA THR A 44 -55.88 -37.91 19.35
C THR A 44 -55.65 -38.57 17.98
N SER A 45 -55.82 -37.84 16.87
CA SER A 45 -55.38 -38.33 15.56
C SER A 45 -53.86 -38.38 15.53
N ALA A 46 -53.28 -39.55 15.26
CA ALA A 46 -51.85 -39.72 15.05
C ALA A 46 -51.35 -38.65 14.06
N PRO A 47 -50.25 -37.92 14.33
CA PRO A 47 -49.62 -37.09 13.32
C PRO A 47 -49.17 -38.04 12.21
N LEU A 48 -49.97 -38.13 11.14
CA LEU A 48 -49.57 -38.77 9.91
C LEU A 48 -48.25 -38.10 9.55
N ARG A 49 -47.15 -38.85 9.66
CA ARG A 49 -45.82 -38.41 9.24
C ARG A 49 -45.92 -38.12 7.75
N ALA A 50 -46.30 -36.89 7.41
CA ALA A 50 -46.23 -36.42 6.05
C ALA A 50 -44.78 -36.62 5.61
N GLU A 51 -44.59 -37.31 4.48
CA GLU A 51 -43.26 -37.55 3.93
C GLU A 51 -42.49 -36.23 3.91
N PRO A 52 -41.22 -36.21 4.36
CA PRO A 52 -40.42 -34.99 4.35
C PRO A 52 -40.39 -34.44 2.92
N LYS A 53 -41.16 -33.36 2.69
CA LYS A 53 -41.23 -32.72 1.37
C LYS A 53 -39.82 -32.34 0.96
N LYS A 54 -39.33 -32.91 -0.14
CA LYS A 54 -38.00 -32.61 -0.69
C LYS A 54 -37.86 -31.09 -0.74
N LYS A 55 -36.86 -30.54 -0.04
CA LYS A 55 -36.57 -29.10 -0.08
C LYS A 55 -36.37 -28.72 -1.55
N LYS A 56 -37.19 -27.80 -2.04
CA LYS A 56 -37.11 -27.36 -3.44
C LYS A 56 -35.70 -26.81 -3.68
N LYS A 57 -35.06 -27.27 -4.75
CA LYS A 57 -33.79 -26.72 -5.21
C LYS A 57 -33.97 -25.21 -5.40
N VAL A 58 -32.98 -24.43 -4.99
CA VAL A 58 -33.01 -22.97 -5.11
C VAL A 58 -33.37 -22.58 -6.55
N ASP A 59 -34.31 -21.63 -6.68
CA ASP A 59 -34.78 -21.20 -8.00
C ASP A 59 -33.60 -20.67 -8.83
N PRO A 60 -33.39 -21.15 -10.07
CA PRO A 60 -32.29 -20.71 -10.92
C PRO A 60 -32.34 -19.19 -11.20
N ARG A 61 -33.53 -18.59 -11.17
CA ARG A 61 -33.73 -17.14 -11.30
C ARG A 61 -33.13 -16.35 -10.14
N ARG A 62 -33.17 -16.88 -8.90
CA ARG A 62 -32.56 -16.24 -7.73
C ARG A 62 -31.04 -16.20 -7.86
N GLU A 63 -30.45 -17.31 -8.30
CA GLU A 63 -29.00 -17.40 -8.54
C GLU A 63 -28.55 -16.44 -9.65
N GLN A 64 -29.29 -16.35 -10.75
CA GLN A 64 -28.99 -15.40 -11.84
C GLN A 64 -29.04 -13.95 -11.37
N MET A 65 -30.06 -13.55 -10.60
CA MET A 65 -30.13 -12.20 -10.05
C MET A 65 -28.99 -11.88 -9.08
N VAL A 66 -28.55 -12.86 -8.28
CA VAL A 66 -27.39 -12.70 -7.38
C VAL A 66 -26.11 -12.53 -8.19
N ARG A 67 -25.90 -13.33 -9.25
CA ARG A 67 -24.76 -13.19 -10.17
C ARG A 67 -24.72 -11.82 -10.84
N GLU A 68 -25.85 -11.32 -11.34
CA GLU A 68 -25.92 -10.00 -11.97
C GLU A 68 -25.67 -8.85 -10.97
N ARG A 69 -26.15 -8.98 -9.73
CA ARG A 69 -25.83 -8.02 -8.65
C ARG A 69 -24.35 -8.03 -8.30
N LEU A 70 -23.73 -9.20 -8.22
CA LEU A 70 -22.29 -9.35 -7.97
C LEU A 70 -21.46 -8.75 -9.11
N LYS A 71 -21.81 -9.05 -10.38
CA LYS A 71 -21.15 -8.43 -11.54
C LYS A 71 -21.22 -6.91 -11.51
N LYS A 72 -22.38 -6.34 -11.14
CA LYS A 72 -22.53 -4.88 -11.00
C LYS A 72 -21.70 -4.31 -9.86
N LYS A 73 -21.54 -5.03 -8.75
CA LYS A 73 -20.65 -4.62 -7.64
C LYS A 73 -19.18 -4.69 -8.05
N LEU A 74 -18.76 -5.77 -8.73
CA LEU A 74 -17.40 -5.90 -9.24
C LEU A 74 -17.07 -4.80 -10.24
N LYS A 75 -17.95 -4.52 -11.21
CA LYS A 75 -17.81 -3.38 -12.14
C LYS A 75 -17.78 -2.01 -11.46
N LYS A 76 -18.32 -1.88 -10.24
CA LYS A 76 -18.23 -0.64 -9.46
C LYS A 76 -16.90 -0.57 -8.73
N MET A 77 -16.41 -1.68 -8.17
CA MET A 77 -15.13 -1.74 -7.47
C MET A 77 -13.95 -1.63 -8.43
N GLU A 78 -14.02 -2.26 -9.60
CA GLU A 78 -13.02 -2.15 -10.67
C GLU A 78 -12.92 -0.71 -11.23
N LYS A 79 -14.01 0.06 -11.16
CA LYS A 79 -14.01 1.48 -11.53
C LYS A 79 -13.34 2.38 -10.48
N VAL A 80 -13.25 1.92 -9.22
CA VAL A 80 -12.56 2.68 -8.18
C VAL A 80 -11.06 2.40 -8.37
N PRO A 81 -10.25 3.43 -8.66
CA PRO A 81 -8.81 3.23 -8.79
C PRO A 81 -8.25 2.78 -7.43
N PRO A 82 -7.32 1.80 -7.42
CA PRO A 82 -6.71 1.35 -6.17
C PRO A 82 -5.85 2.47 -5.57
N GLU A 83 -5.97 2.67 -4.26
CA GLU A 83 -5.11 3.60 -3.53
C GLU A 83 -3.71 3.00 -3.33
N LEU A 84 -2.66 3.77 -3.61
CA LEU A 84 -1.29 3.28 -3.44
C LEU A 84 -0.95 3.16 -1.95
N ILE A 85 -0.22 2.10 -1.59
CA ILE A 85 0.32 1.95 -0.24
C ILE A 85 1.25 3.15 0.04
N PRO A 86 1.08 3.86 1.16
CA PRO A 86 1.89 5.03 1.45
C PRO A 86 3.35 4.63 1.75
N ILE A 87 4.29 5.45 1.28
CA ILE A 87 5.72 5.28 1.57
C ILE A 87 6.01 5.96 2.91
N GLU A 88 6.19 5.18 3.97
CA GLU A 88 6.37 5.70 5.33
C GLU A 88 7.56 6.67 5.44
N ASP A 89 8.67 6.41 4.74
CA ASP A 89 9.89 7.22 4.80
C ASP A 89 9.73 8.64 4.25
N PHE A 90 8.79 8.86 3.32
CA PHE A 90 8.50 10.19 2.79
C PHE A 90 7.59 11.01 3.69
N ILE A 91 6.87 10.36 4.61
CA ILE A 91 5.90 11.01 5.49
C ILE A 91 6.60 11.36 6.79
N THR A 92 6.78 12.66 7.06
CA THR A 92 7.33 13.12 8.33
C THR A 92 6.46 12.67 9.49
N SER A 93 7.03 11.87 10.39
CA SER A 93 6.30 11.40 11.57
C SER A 93 5.93 12.56 12.50
N THR A 94 4.79 12.44 13.19
CA THR A 94 4.32 13.45 14.16
C THR A 94 5.31 13.71 15.29
N LYS A 95 6.14 12.73 15.64
CA LYS A 95 7.21 12.86 16.65
C LYS A 95 8.28 13.88 16.27
N CYS A 96 8.49 14.12 14.97
CA CYS A 96 9.45 15.10 14.48
C CYS A 96 8.93 16.54 14.53
N LEU A 97 7.61 16.73 14.72
CA LEU A 97 6.99 18.07 14.80
C LEU A 97 7.04 18.67 16.21
N ASP A 98 7.51 17.91 17.19
CA ASP A 98 7.63 18.35 18.58
C ASP A 98 8.80 19.33 18.75
N GLU A 99 8.47 20.61 18.99
CA GLU A 99 9.45 21.69 19.12
C GLU A 99 10.40 21.50 20.31
N THR A 100 10.01 20.72 21.33
CA THR A 100 10.88 20.43 22.49
C THR A 100 12.13 19.63 22.10
N ARG A 101 12.09 18.94 20.95
CA ARG A 101 13.20 18.15 20.42
C ARG A 101 14.14 18.97 19.53
N THR A 102 13.79 20.22 19.22
CA THR A 102 14.57 21.10 18.37
C THR A 102 15.86 21.52 19.07
N ARG A 103 16.98 21.39 18.36
CA ARG A 103 18.28 21.93 18.81
C ARG A 103 18.51 23.28 18.15
N PRO A 104 18.91 24.33 18.89
CA PRO A 104 19.20 25.62 18.28
C PRO A 104 20.39 25.51 17.34
N ALA A 105 20.32 26.22 16.21
CA ALA A 105 21.42 26.24 15.24
C ALA A 105 22.66 26.93 15.84
N PRO A 106 23.85 26.32 15.73
CA PRO A 106 25.09 26.98 16.15
C PRO A 106 25.39 28.16 15.22
N ARG A 107 25.91 29.26 15.78
CA ARG A 107 26.46 30.36 14.98
C ARG A 107 27.82 29.93 14.47
N LEU A 108 27.98 29.89 13.15
CA LEU A 108 29.26 29.58 12.52
C LEU A 108 30.14 30.82 12.50
N SER A 109 31.45 30.64 12.72
CA SER A 109 32.41 31.71 12.50
C SER A 109 32.57 31.97 11.00
N PHE A 110 33.09 33.16 10.64
CA PHE A 110 33.37 33.49 9.24
C PHE A 110 34.35 32.49 8.62
N GLU A 111 35.43 32.16 9.33
CA GLU A 111 36.47 31.22 8.90
C GLU A 111 35.89 29.82 8.61
N GLU A 112 35.00 29.31 9.48
CA GLU A 112 34.33 28.03 9.25
C GLU A 112 33.42 28.06 8.02
N SER A 113 32.69 29.15 7.82
CA SER A 113 31.79 29.31 6.67
C SER A 113 32.58 29.37 5.35
N GLU A 114 33.70 30.08 5.34
CA GLU A 114 34.59 30.19 4.18
C GLU A 114 35.27 28.85 3.89
N SER A 115 35.76 28.15 4.91
CA SER A 115 36.38 26.83 4.79
C SER A 115 35.42 25.81 4.18
N ARG A 116 34.14 25.80 4.62
CA ARG A 116 33.10 24.95 4.02
C ARG A 116 32.83 25.33 2.57
N ALA A 117 32.77 26.62 2.25
CA ALA A 117 32.54 27.07 0.88
C ALA A 117 33.69 26.67 -0.07
N LEU A 118 34.94 26.78 0.39
CA LEU A 118 36.12 26.32 -0.38
C LEU A 118 36.10 24.81 -0.58
N LEU A 119 35.83 24.04 0.49
CA LEU A 119 35.70 22.58 0.41
C LEU A 119 34.63 22.15 -0.60
N LEU A 120 33.46 22.81 -0.60
CA LEU A 120 32.40 22.49 -1.56
C LEU A 120 32.78 22.81 -3.01
N LYS A 121 33.58 23.86 -3.25
CA LYS A 121 34.12 24.18 -4.57
C LYS A 121 35.15 23.14 -5.03
N GLU A 122 35.98 22.64 -4.13
CA GLU A 122 36.92 21.57 -4.44
C GLU A 122 36.19 20.26 -4.70
N TRP A 123 35.20 19.93 -3.87
CA TRP A 123 34.36 18.75 -4.03
C TRP A 123 33.61 18.75 -5.37
N SER A 124 33.05 19.90 -5.78
CA SER A 124 32.36 20.00 -7.07
C SER A 124 33.32 19.77 -8.25
N ARG A 125 34.52 20.36 -8.21
CA ARG A 125 35.58 20.11 -9.21
C ARG A 125 36.00 18.64 -9.24
N TYR A 126 36.15 18.01 -8.07
CA TYR A 126 36.52 16.60 -7.95
C TYR A 126 35.43 15.70 -8.56
N LYS A 127 34.16 15.89 -8.18
CA LYS A 127 33.04 15.11 -8.73
C LYS A 127 32.85 15.34 -10.22
N GLN A 128 33.11 16.54 -10.73
CA GLN A 128 33.11 16.80 -12.17
C GLN A 128 34.18 15.98 -12.88
N LYS A 129 35.42 15.96 -12.38
CA LYS A 129 36.50 15.13 -12.96
C LYS A 129 36.15 13.65 -12.94
N GLN A 130 35.60 13.15 -11.83
CA GLN A 130 35.16 11.77 -11.73
C GLN A 130 34.09 11.44 -12.79
N ASN A 131 33.07 12.30 -12.92
CA ASN A 131 32.01 12.12 -13.91
C ASN A 131 32.54 12.17 -15.34
N MET A 132 33.47 13.07 -15.66
CA MET A 132 34.10 13.12 -16.97
C MET A 132 34.83 11.80 -17.28
N ALA A 133 35.63 11.29 -16.33
CA ALA A 133 36.32 10.02 -16.50
C ALA A 133 35.36 8.83 -16.67
N GLU A 134 34.24 8.80 -15.94
CA GLU A 134 33.20 7.77 -16.09
C GLU A 134 32.53 7.84 -17.48
N VAL A 135 32.20 9.05 -17.95
CA VAL A 135 31.62 9.27 -19.29
C VAL A 135 32.60 8.84 -20.38
N ASP A 136 33.87 9.24 -20.26
CA ASP A 136 34.92 8.88 -21.23
C ASP A 136 35.11 7.35 -21.27
N ALA A 137 35.13 6.67 -20.11
CA ALA A 137 35.23 5.22 -20.05
C ALA A 137 34.04 4.49 -20.70
N VAL A 138 32.82 4.99 -20.49
CA VAL A 138 31.61 4.45 -21.14
C VAL A 138 31.67 4.69 -22.65
N GLN A 139 32.10 5.87 -23.09
CA GLN A 139 32.24 6.18 -24.52
C GLN A 139 33.26 5.26 -25.19
N LEU A 140 34.43 5.06 -24.59
CA LEU A 140 35.45 4.13 -25.10
C LEU A 140 34.92 2.70 -25.18
N ALA A 141 34.18 2.23 -24.17
CA ALA A 141 33.58 0.90 -24.20
C ALA A 141 32.54 0.74 -25.32
N LEU A 142 31.74 1.78 -25.59
CA LEU A 142 30.76 1.79 -26.68
C LEU A 142 31.42 1.85 -28.06
N GLU A 143 32.48 2.64 -28.22
CA GLU A 143 33.26 2.71 -29.47
C GLU A 143 33.90 1.34 -29.78
N ALA A 144 34.58 0.73 -28.80
CA ALA A 144 35.14 -0.61 -28.93
C ALA A 144 34.08 -1.67 -29.24
N GLN A 145 32.89 -1.59 -28.63
CA GLN A 145 31.79 -2.49 -28.94
C GLN A 145 31.32 -2.34 -30.41
N ARG A 146 31.24 -1.12 -30.92
CA ARG A 146 30.83 -0.85 -32.31
C ARG A 146 31.86 -1.38 -33.30
N GLU A 147 33.13 -1.07 -33.09
CA GLU A 147 34.22 -1.55 -33.94
C GLU A 147 34.24 -3.09 -33.99
N ALA A 148 34.13 -3.75 -32.83
CA ALA A 148 34.06 -5.20 -32.75
C ALA A 148 32.87 -5.79 -33.52
N LEU A 149 31.71 -5.12 -33.54
CA LEU A 149 30.54 -5.56 -34.30
C LEU A 149 30.69 -5.34 -35.82
N GLU A 150 31.36 -4.26 -36.22
CA GLU A 150 31.68 -3.99 -37.63
C GLU A 150 32.67 -5.03 -38.19
N GLU A 151 33.72 -5.35 -37.43
CA GLU A 151 34.67 -6.42 -37.78
C GLU A 151 33.97 -7.79 -37.83
N LEU A 152 33.17 -8.12 -36.82
CA LEU A 152 32.42 -9.39 -36.78
C LEU A 152 31.52 -9.57 -38.00
N LYS A 153 30.91 -8.47 -38.48
CA LYS A 153 30.05 -8.49 -39.67
C LYS A 153 30.84 -8.79 -40.94
N LEU A 154 32.05 -8.24 -41.07
CA LEU A 154 32.93 -8.52 -42.22
C LEU A 154 33.42 -9.97 -42.22
N GLU A 155 33.66 -10.55 -41.05
CA GLU A 155 34.09 -11.94 -40.91
C GLU A 155 32.94 -12.94 -41.08
N SER A 156 31.79 -12.70 -40.43
CA SER A 156 30.64 -13.61 -40.45
C SER A 156 29.30 -12.92 -40.14
N GLU A 157 28.42 -12.86 -41.13
CA GLU A 157 27.08 -12.28 -40.97
C GLU A 157 26.21 -13.09 -40.00
N GLU A 158 26.36 -14.43 -39.95
CA GLU A 158 25.56 -15.28 -39.07
C GLU A 158 25.80 -14.99 -37.57
N LEU A 159 27.07 -14.80 -37.18
CA LEU A 159 27.41 -14.48 -35.79
C LEU A 159 27.02 -13.04 -35.43
N TYR A 160 27.14 -12.11 -36.37
CA TYR A 160 26.64 -10.75 -36.19
C TYR A 160 25.13 -10.74 -35.88
N GLN A 161 24.33 -11.46 -36.65
CA GLN A 161 22.89 -11.59 -36.41
C GLN A 161 22.56 -12.30 -35.10
N ALA A 162 23.41 -13.21 -34.63
CA ALA A 162 23.27 -13.83 -33.32
C ALA A 162 23.59 -12.86 -32.18
N ALA A 163 24.68 -12.08 -32.30
CA ALA A 163 25.14 -11.12 -31.29
C ALA A 163 24.16 -9.96 -31.07
N LEU A 164 23.39 -9.57 -32.11
CA LEU A 164 22.35 -8.54 -31.99
C LEU A 164 21.12 -8.99 -31.18
N LYS A 165 20.94 -10.29 -30.97
CA LYS A 165 19.76 -10.79 -30.26
C LYS A 165 19.89 -10.45 -28.76
N PRO A 166 18.85 -9.90 -28.13
CA PRO A 166 18.87 -9.64 -26.70
C PRO A 166 18.95 -10.97 -25.93
N ASP A 167 19.76 -11.00 -24.88
CA ASP A 167 19.80 -12.13 -23.96
C ASP A 167 18.59 -12.11 -23.04
N LEU A 168 17.72 -13.11 -23.18
CA LEU A 168 16.52 -13.26 -22.35
C LEU A 168 16.84 -13.75 -20.93
N LEU A 169 18.05 -14.26 -20.69
CA LEU A 169 18.50 -14.74 -19.38
C LEU A 169 19.03 -13.61 -18.49
N LEU A 170 19.23 -12.41 -19.03
CA LEU A 170 19.74 -11.27 -18.28
C LEU A 170 18.77 -10.83 -17.17
N PHE A 171 17.46 -11.02 -17.34
CA PHE A 171 16.46 -10.63 -16.36
C PHE A 171 15.80 -11.87 -15.74
N PRO A 172 15.67 -11.93 -14.39
CA PRO A 172 16.00 -10.90 -13.40
C PRO A 172 17.48 -10.89 -12.99
N TYR A 173 18.14 -9.74 -13.12
CA TYR A 173 19.51 -9.53 -12.64
C TYR A 173 19.50 -9.08 -11.17
N THR A 174 20.28 -9.77 -10.32
CA THR A 174 20.45 -9.41 -8.90
C THR A 174 21.93 -9.27 -8.57
N HIS A 175 22.29 -8.18 -7.90
CA HIS A 175 23.66 -7.91 -7.45
C HIS A 175 23.64 -7.25 -6.07
N GLU A 176 24.44 -7.78 -5.14
CA GLU A 176 24.62 -7.20 -3.82
C GLU A 176 25.79 -6.21 -3.84
N GLY A 177 25.62 -5.04 -3.23
CA GLY A 177 26.68 -4.04 -3.15
C GLY A 177 27.90 -4.52 -2.35
N PRO A 178 29.06 -3.85 -2.50
CA PRO A 178 30.25 -4.20 -1.73
C PRO A 178 30.02 -4.01 -0.22
N VAL A 179 30.55 -4.94 0.57
CA VAL A 179 30.54 -4.86 2.04
C VAL A 179 31.76 -4.12 2.57
N TYR A 180 31.62 -3.42 3.71
CA TYR A 180 32.74 -2.73 4.34
C TYR A 180 33.85 -3.69 4.83
N THR A 181 33.46 -4.88 5.28
CA THR A 181 34.38 -5.92 5.74
C THR A 181 33.94 -7.26 5.16
N PRO A 182 34.85 -8.06 4.59
CA PRO A 182 34.50 -9.36 4.03
C PRO A 182 34.03 -10.34 5.12
N PRO A 183 33.24 -11.37 4.76
CA PRO A 183 32.76 -12.36 5.71
C PRO A 183 33.90 -13.12 6.40
N ILE A 184 33.77 -13.35 7.71
CA ILE A 184 34.67 -14.20 8.47
C ILE A 184 34.25 -15.66 8.27
N ALA A 185 35.20 -16.51 7.90
CA ALA A 185 34.94 -17.95 7.73
C ALA A 185 34.56 -18.59 9.08
N LYS A 186 33.49 -19.41 9.08
CA LYS A 186 32.99 -20.13 10.27
C LYS A 186 32.57 -19.21 11.43
N TYR A 187 32.02 -18.04 11.11
CA TYR A 187 31.41 -17.19 12.12
C TYR A 187 30.03 -17.74 12.52
N ASP A 188 29.89 -18.12 13.78
CA ASP A 188 28.61 -18.56 14.34
C ASP A 188 27.87 -17.35 14.92
N ALA A 189 26.81 -16.92 14.22
CA ALA A 189 25.95 -15.83 14.66
C ALA A 189 25.05 -16.29 15.84
N PRO A 190 24.73 -15.39 16.79
CA PRO A 190 23.80 -15.73 17.87
C PRO A 190 22.37 -15.94 17.36
N ASP A 191 21.63 -16.84 18.02
CA ASP A 191 20.24 -17.13 17.69
C ASP A 191 19.31 -15.92 17.96
N GLY A 192 18.34 -15.71 17.06
CA GLY A 192 17.34 -14.65 17.17
C GLY A 192 16.03 -14.98 16.46
N LYS A 193 14.95 -14.27 16.81
CA LYS A 193 13.64 -14.38 16.15
C LYS A 193 13.40 -13.16 15.27
N CYS A 194 13.09 -13.38 13.99
CA CYS A 194 12.66 -12.32 13.08
C CYS A 194 11.12 -12.30 13.02
N ASN A 195 10.51 -11.25 13.56
CA ASN A 195 9.06 -11.03 13.48
C ASN A 195 8.82 -9.90 12.48
N ASP A 196 8.04 -10.16 11.43
CA ASP A 196 7.63 -9.13 10.49
C ASP A 196 6.57 -8.21 11.14
N ILE A 197 6.87 -6.92 11.19
CA ILE A 197 6.02 -5.87 11.76
C ILE A 197 5.55 -4.86 10.69
N THR A 198 5.68 -5.21 9.41
CA THR A 198 5.21 -4.37 8.30
C THR A 198 3.71 -4.11 8.40
N LYS A 199 3.32 -2.85 8.23
CA LYS A 199 1.91 -2.44 8.33
C LYS A 199 1.18 -2.87 7.07
N VAL A 200 0.11 -3.64 7.24
CA VAL A 200 -0.79 -4.00 6.14
C VAL A 200 -1.84 -2.90 5.95
N TYR A 201 -1.85 -2.30 4.77
CA TYR A 201 -2.82 -1.28 4.38
C TYR A 201 -3.94 -1.94 3.57
N THR A 202 -5.18 -1.85 4.06
CA THR A 202 -6.37 -2.40 3.39
C THR A 202 -7.19 -1.29 2.75
N GLN A 203 -7.61 -1.51 1.50
CA GLN A 203 -8.48 -0.64 0.70
C GLN A 203 -9.96 -1.00 0.88
#